data_AF-A0A158RB66-F1
#
_entry.id   AF-A0A158RB66-F1
#
_cell.length_a   1.000
_cell.length_b   1.000
_cell.length_c   1.000
_cell.angle_alpha   90.00
_cell.angle_beta   90.00
_cell.angle_gamma   90.00
#
_symmetry.space_group_name_H-M   'P 1'
#
loop_
_entity.id
_entity.type
_entity.pdbx_description
1 polymer ?
#
loop_
_entity_poly.entity_id
_entity_poly.type
_entity_poly.pdbx_seq_one_letter_code
_entity_poly.pdbx_strand_id
1 'polypeptide(L)'
;MEIFTLNGNNLSTMGQIGSMPNLRILRLADNPWLCDCRLRWMKKFISNSYLFARNTRCNRPAHLHSHTLESIDEMAMKCSGIEKRAARSCRDASVCPSVCTCTETTVDCRDRGLTHIPANLPLTTTELRLEQNQISYIPPKAFYNLHHLKRL
;
A
#
# COMPACT_ATOMS: atom_id res chain seq x y z
N MET A 1 -9.66 -16.03 22.07
CA MET A 1 -8.20 -16.06 21.81
C MET A 1 -8.04 -15.87 20.32
N GLU A 2 -7.49 -14.75 19.87
CA GLU A 2 -7.29 -14.51 18.43
C GLU A 2 -5.80 -14.68 18.09
N ILE A 3 -5.53 -15.48 17.06
CA ILE A 3 -4.20 -15.79 16.53
C ILE A 3 -4.17 -15.30 15.08
N PHE A 4 -3.24 -14.41 14.77
CA PHE A 4 -3.05 -13.91 13.42
C PHE A 4 -1.69 -14.38 12.88
N THR A 5 -1.69 -15.13 11.79
CA THR A 5 -0.49 -15.76 11.22
C THR A 5 -0.32 -15.38 9.76
N LEU A 6 0.83 -14.79 9.43
CA LEU A 6 1.26 -14.44 8.08
C LEU A 6 2.67 -14.98 7.77
N ASN A 7 3.16 -15.97 8.52
CA ASN A 7 4.48 -16.57 8.28
C ASN A 7 4.63 -17.10 6.85
N GLY A 8 5.84 -17.07 6.30
CA GLY A 8 6.17 -17.72 5.02
C GLY A 8 5.56 -17.04 3.79
N ASN A 9 5.25 -15.75 3.90
CA ASN A 9 4.75 -14.95 2.78
C ASN A 9 5.87 -14.08 2.19
N ASN A 10 5.55 -13.33 1.15
CA ASN A 10 6.48 -12.41 0.50
C ASN A 10 6.29 -10.95 0.97
N LEU A 11 5.89 -10.74 2.23
CA LEU A 11 5.61 -9.41 2.75
C LEU A 11 6.91 -8.65 3.05
N SER A 12 7.04 -7.47 2.45
CA SER A 12 8.17 -6.57 2.71
C SER A 12 7.81 -5.41 3.64
N THR A 13 6.53 -5.05 3.74
CA THR A 13 6.02 -3.99 4.61
C THR A 13 4.58 -4.30 5.04
N MET A 14 4.12 -3.71 6.14
CA MET A 14 2.74 -3.85 6.63
C MET A 14 2.22 -2.49 7.11
N GLY A 15 0.97 -2.19 6.76
CA GLY A 15 0.27 -0.99 7.23
C GLY A 15 -0.10 -1.13 8.71
N GLN A 16 -0.27 0.01 9.39
CA GLN A 16 -0.66 0.01 10.80
C GLN A 16 -2.01 -0.67 10.98
N ILE A 17 -2.00 -1.79 11.71
CA ILE A 17 -3.22 -2.44 12.14
C ILE A 17 -3.89 -1.61 13.23
N GLY A 18 -5.21 -1.49 13.13
CA GLY A 18 -6.02 -0.84 14.17
C GLY A 18 -5.92 -1.59 15.51
N SER A 19 -6.55 -1.03 16.55
CA SER A 19 -6.60 -1.67 17.86
C SER A 19 -7.27 -3.06 17.75
N MET A 20 -6.50 -4.12 18.05
CA MET A 20 -7.00 -5.50 18.13
C MET A 20 -6.95 -5.97 19.59
N PRO A 21 -7.95 -5.64 20.43
CA PRO A 21 -7.89 -5.87 21.87
C PRO A 21 -7.84 -7.35 22.27
N ASN A 22 -8.27 -8.26 21.40
CA ASN A 22 -8.33 -9.70 21.66
C ASN A 22 -7.14 -10.49 21.09
N LEU A 23 -6.23 -9.82 20.37
CA LEU A 23 -5.10 -10.47 19.71
C LEU A 23 -4.08 -10.95 20.74
N ARG A 24 -3.78 -12.25 20.75
CA ARG A 24 -2.84 -12.85 21.71
C ARG A 24 -1.55 -13.34 21.06
N ILE A 25 -1.61 -13.75 19.79
CA ILE A 25 -0.46 -14.27 19.06
C ILE A 25 -0.44 -13.64 17.67
N LEU A 26 0.72 -13.08 17.31
CA LEU A 26 1.00 -12.53 16.00
C LEU A 26 2.24 -13.22 15.44
N ARG A 27 2.12 -13.93 14.32
CA ARG A 27 3.24 -14.64 13.67
C ARG A 27 3.54 -13.99 12.32
N LEU A 28 4.73 -13.41 12.18
CA LEU A 28 5.20 -12.67 11.00
C LEU A 28 6.57 -13.13 10.48
N ALA A 29 7.11 -14.23 11.00
CA ALA A 29 8.42 -14.76 10.59
C ALA A 29 8.44 -15.18 9.11
N ASP A 30 9.63 -15.44 8.57
CA ASP A 30 9.82 -15.94 7.20
C ASP A 30 9.18 -15.04 6.13
N ASN A 31 9.34 -13.74 6.29
CA ASN A 31 8.92 -12.71 5.34
C ASN A 31 10.10 -11.75 5.09
N PRO A 32 10.26 -11.22 3.87
CA PRO A 32 11.39 -10.34 3.51
C PRO A 32 11.21 -8.89 4.02
N TRP A 33 11.06 -8.69 5.33
CA TRP A 33 10.76 -7.38 5.92
C TRP A 33 11.82 -6.31 5.62
N LEU A 34 11.34 -5.16 5.16
CA LEU A 34 12.10 -3.92 5.03
C LEU A 34 11.86 -3.06 6.26
N CYS A 35 12.77 -3.15 7.23
CA CYS A 35 12.70 -2.48 8.54
C CYS A 35 13.11 -1.01 8.47
N ASP A 36 12.37 -0.25 7.68
CA ASP A 36 12.52 1.20 7.54
C ASP A 36 11.53 1.97 8.44
N CYS A 37 11.43 3.27 8.24
CA CYS A 37 10.60 4.14 9.04
C CYS A 37 9.10 3.81 9.02
N ARG A 38 8.61 3.06 8.02
CA ARG A 38 7.21 2.63 7.88
C ARG A 38 6.85 1.49 8.81
N LEU A 39 7.81 0.63 9.17
CA LEU A 39 7.60 -0.46 10.14
C LEU A 39 7.82 -0.04 11.59
N ARG A 40 8.09 1.25 11.88
CA ARG A 40 8.26 1.73 13.26
C ARG A 40 7.05 1.49 14.15
N TRP A 41 5.84 1.60 13.60
CA TRP A 41 4.61 1.27 14.34
C TRP A 41 4.63 -0.20 14.78
N MET A 42 5.13 -1.10 13.92
CA MET A 42 5.15 -2.53 14.17
C MET A 42 6.14 -2.83 15.28
N LYS A 43 7.33 -2.20 15.27
CA LYS A 43 8.29 -2.29 16.38
C LYS A 43 7.65 -1.87 17.71
N LYS A 44 6.94 -0.73 17.75
CA LYS A 44 6.23 -0.29 18.97
C LYS A 44 5.15 -1.28 19.41
N PHE A 45 4.40 -1.80 18.45
CA PHE A 45 3.31 -2.74 18.71
C PHE A 45 3.83 -4.05 19.29
N ILE A 46 4.89 -4.62 18.71
CA ILE A 46 5.48 -5.88 19.19
C ILE A 46 6.20 -5.71 20.53
N SER A 47 6.77 -4.53 20.81
CA SER A 47 7.39 -4.25 22.12
C SER A 47 6.39 -4.26 23.28
N ASN A 48 5.07 -4.19 23.02
CA ASN A 48 4.04 -4.29 24.06
C ASN A 48 3.78 -5.74 24.52
N SER A 49 4.19 -6.76 23.76
CA SER A 49 3.94 -8.16 24.10
C SER A 49 5.00 -9.08 23.51
N TYR A 50 5.64 -9.86 24.38
CA TYR A 50 6.68 -10.84 24.01
C TYR A 50 6.23 -11.89 22.99
N LEU A 51 4.92 -12.17 22.89
CA LEU A 51 4.37 -13.16 21.97
C LEU A 51 4.10 -12.61 20.56
N PHE A 52 4.28 -11.31 20.34
CA PHE A 52 4.06 -10.69 19.04
C PHE A 52 5.33 -10.73 18.19
N ALA A 53 5.20 -11.29 16.98
CA ALA A 53 6.23 -11.31 15.95
C ALA A 53 7.57 -11.94 16.40
N ARG A 54 7.52 -12.95 17.27
CA ARG A 54 8.72 -13.70 17.70
C ARG A 54 9.47 -14.25 16.48
N ASN A 55 10.81 -14.14 16.51
CA ASN A 55 11.71 -14.52 15.40
C ASN A 55 11.48 -13.77 14.09
N THR A 56 10.76 -12.64 14.10
CA THR A 56 10.61 -11.82 12.90
C THR A 56 11.88 -11.02 12.66
N ARG A 57 12.57 -11.34 11.56
CA ARG A 57 13.86 -10.76 11.18
C ARG A 57 13.69 -9.78 10.03
N CYS A 58 14.55 -8.77 10.02
CA CYS A 58 14.65 -7.83 8.92
C CYS A 58 15.48 -8.44 7.80
N ASN A 59 14.95 -8.41 6.58
CA ASN A 59 15.71 -8.77 5.38
C ASN A 59 16.45 -7.55 4.82
N ARG A 60 15.88 -6.36 5.02
CA ARG A 60 16.48 -5.07 4.64
C ARG A 60 16.15 -4.01 5.69
N PRO A 61 16.82 -2.85 5.70
CA PRO A 61 18.03 -2.50 4.93
C PRO A 61 19.27 -3.32 5.32
N ALA A 62 20.35 -3.24 4.54
CA ALA A 62 21.55 -4.08 4.73
C ALA A 62 22.13 -3.97 6.15
N HIS A 63 22.09 -2.78 6.76
CA HIS A 63 22.56 -2.56 8.13
C HIS A 63 21.66 -3.13 9.23
N LEU A 64 20.42 -3.54 8.89
CA LEU A 64 19.50 -4.21 9.81
C LEU A 64 19.25 -5.67 9.41
N HIS A 65 19.96 -6.18 8.40
CA HIS A 65 19.74 -7.53 7.91
C HIS A 65 19.95 -8.57 9.02
N SER A 66 19.06 -9.58 9.08
CA SER A 66 19.04 -10.67 10.06
C SER A 66 18.81 -10.29 11.53
N HIS A 67 18.76 -9.00 11.87
CA HIS A 67 18.35 -8.55 13.21
C HIS A 67 16.85 -8.78 13.43
N THR A 68 16.48 -9.15 14.65
CA THR A 68 15.07 -9.26 15.04
C THR A 68 14.48 -7.88 15.31
N LEU A 69 13.21 -7.66 14.96
CA LEU A 69 12.54 -6.37 15.20
C LEU A 69 12.57 -5.92 16.67
N GLU A 70 12.65 -6.87 17.62
CA GLU A 70 12.79 -6.58 19.06
C GLU A 70 14.15 -5.96 19.39
N SER A 71 15.23 -6.45 18.76
CA SER A 71 16.62 -6.03 19.02
C SER A 71 17.01 -4.70 18.38
N ILE A 72 16.20 -4.20 17.45
CA ILE A 72 16.54 -3.04 16.62
C ILE A 72 16.15 -1.74 17.32
N ASP A 73 17.06 -0.77 17.33
CA ASP A 73 16.74 0.59 17.75
C ASP A 73 15.74 1.23 16.78
N GLU A 74 14.70 1.87 17.33
CA GLU A 74 13.71 2.60 16.53
C GLU A 74 14.37 3.69 15.69
N MET A 75 15.45 4.29 16.21
CA MET A 75 16.20 5.34 15.53
C MET A 75 17.00 4.83 14.34
N ALA A 76 17.31 3.54 14.27
CA ALA A 76 17.99 2.92 13.12
C ALA A 76 17.02 2.64 11.94
N MET A 77 15.71 2.59 12.21
CA MET A 77 14.65 2.40 11.22
C MET A 77 14.38 3.70 10.45
N LYS A 78 15.35 4.12 9.64
CA LYS A 78 15.27 5.33 8.83
C LYS A 78 14.84 5.00 7.41
N CYS A 79 14.02 5.87 6.85
CA CYS A 79 13.73 5.86 5.43
C CYS A 79 14.80 6.66 4.68
N SER A 80 15.29 6.11 3.58
CA SER A 80 16.27 6.70 2.66
C SER A 80 15.77 7.99 1.98
N GLY A 81 14.47 8.30 2.08
CA GLY A 81 13.83 9.39 1.33
C GLY A 81 13.46 8.99 -0.10
N ILE A 82 13.96 7.85 -0.60
CA ILE A 82 13.45 7.23 -1.83
C ILE A 82 12.01 6.79 -1.60
N GLU A 83 11.60 6.35 -0.41
CA GLU A 83 10.18 6.12 -0.12
C GLU A 83 9.33 7.39 0.00
N LYS A 84 9.91 8.59 0.19
CA LYS A 84 9.17 9.84 -0.06
C LYS A 84 9.00 10.07 -1.56
N ARG A 85 9.96 9.66 -2.39
CA ARG A 85 9.82 9.61 -3.85
C ARG A 85 8.95 8.45 -4.33
N ALA A 86 8.80 7.36 -3.58
CA ALA A 86 7.93 6.22 -3.91
C ALA A 86 6.51 6.44 -3.38
N ALA A 87 6.35 7.11 -2.24
CA ALA A 87 5.06 7.60 -1.75
C ALA A 87 4.61 8.83 -2.54
N ARG A 88 5.53 9.67 -3.06
CA ARG A 88 5.23 10.60 -4.15
C ARG A 88 5.04 9.85 -5.46
N SER A 89 5.79 8.82 -5.81
CA SER A 89 5.56 7.98 -7.01
C SER A 89 4.42 6.97 -6.82
N CYS A 90 3.62 7.06 -5.76
CA CYS A 90 2.31 6.40 -5.64
C CYS A 90 1.20 7.43 -5.33
N ARG A 91 1.55 8.70 -5.08
CA ARG A 91 0.61 9.85 -5.00
C ARG A 91 0.61 10.70 -6.29
N ASP A 92 1.70 10.66 -7.06
CA ASP A 92 1.98 11.30 -8.35
C ASP A 92 2.20 10.27 -9.46
N ALA A 93 2.29 8.97 -9.15
CA ALA A 93 2.04 8.00 -10.20
C ALA A 93 0.53 7.85 -10.31
N SER A 94 -0.05 8.84 -10.96
CA SER A 94 -1.12 8.69 -11.92
C SER A 94 -0.78 7.59 -12.94
N VAL A 95 -0.63 6.35 -12.46
CA VAL A 95 -0.45 5.17 -13.28
C VAL A 95 -1.81 4.88 -13.87
N CYS A 96 -1.85 4.66 -15.18
CA CYS A 96 -3.05 4.18 -15.84
C CYS A 96 -3.66 3.00 -15.06
N PRO A 97 -4.97 3.00 -14.76
CA PRO A 97 -5.61 1.82 -14.19
C PRO A 97 -5.28 0.60 -15.06
N SER A 98 -4.91 -0.52 -14.46
CA SER A 98 -4.53 -1.73 -15.21
C SER A 98 -5.64 -2.28 -16.13
N VAL A 99 -6.89 -1.92 -15.83
CA VAL A 99 -8.08 -2.25 -16.63
C VAL A 99 -8.30 -1.31 -17.81
N CYS A 100 -7.58 -0.18 -17.85
CA CYS A 100 -7.71 0.84 -18.89
C CYS A 100 -6.41 0.95 -19.70
N THR A 101 -6.49 1.61 -20.85
CA THR A 101 -5.34 1.95 -21.69
C THR A 101 -5.18 3.46 -21.69
N CYS A 102 -3.99 3.96 -21.41
CA CYS A 102 -3.74 5.40 -21.37
C CYS A 102 -2.78 5.80 -22.47
N THR A 103 -3.17 6.80 -23.25
CA THR A 103 -2.38 7.39 -24.34
C THR A 103 -2.31 8.89 -24.11
N GLU A 104 -1.11 9.40 -23.85
CA GLU A 104 -0.88 10.80 -23.46
C GLU A 104 -1.75 11.22 -22.26
N THR A 105 -2.85 11.94 -22.51
CA THR A 105 -3.82 12.41 -21.51
C THR A 105 -5.21 11.78 -21.67
N THR A 106 -5.35 10.80 -22.56
CA THR A 106 -6.59 10.05 -22.78
C THR A 106 -6.55 8.74 -22.01
N VAL A 107 -7.59 8.46 -21.22
CA VAL A 107 -7.79 7.20 -20.50
C VAL A 107 -8.95 6.45 -21.13
N ASP A 108 -8.65 5.34 -21.79
CA ASP A 108 -9.61 4.50 -22.48
C ASP A 108 -9.95 3.24 -21.66
N CYS A 109 -11.17 3.19 -21.15
CA CYS A 109 -11.69 2.10 -20.34
C CYS A 109 -12.92 1.43 -21.00
N ARG A 110 -13.07 1.55 -22.33
CA ARG A 110 -14.24 1.01 -23.05
C ARG A 110 -14.26 -0.52 -23.06
N ASP A 111 -15.47 -1.09 -22.97
CA ASP A 111 -15.71 -2.54 -23.07
C ASP A 111 -14.88 -3.36 -22.06
N ARG A 112 -14.83 -2.89 -20.81
CA ARG A 112 -14.04 -3.53 -19.73
C ARG A 112 -14.92 -4.17 -18.66
N GLY A 113 -16.23 -4.19 -18.84
CA GLY A 113 -17.18 -4.74 -17.85
C GLY A 113 -17.14 -4.01 -16.51
N LEU A 114 -16.76 -2.72 -16.50
CA LEU A 114 -16.65 -1.96 -15.26
C LEU A 114 -18.02 -1.77 -14.64
N THR A 115 -18.15 -2.09 -13.35
CA THR A 115 -19.35 -1.83 -12.56
C THR A 115 -19.26 -0.51 -11.79
N HIS A 116 -18.05 0.05 -11.69
CA HIS A 116 -17.74 1.28 -10.94
C HIS A 116 -16.60 2.03 -11.63
N ILE A 117 -16.47 3.33 -11.33
CA ILE A 117 -15.37 4.17 -11.83
C ILE A 117 -14.05 3.79 -11.13
N PRO A 118 -12.94 3.58 -11.87
CA PRO A 118 -11.65 3.25 -11.28
C PRO A 118 -11.09 4.39 -10.43
N ALA A 119 -10.56 4.07 -9.24
CA ALA A 119 -10.08 5.06 -8.26
C ALA A 119 -8.70 5.67 -8.61
N ASN A 120 -7.97 5.08 -9.57
CA ASN A 120 -6.57 5.38 -9.86
C ASN A 120 -6.43 6.11 -11.22
N LEU A 121 -7.29 7.07 -11.52
CA LEU A 121 -7.23 7.81 -12.78
C LEU A 121 -6.09 8.86 -12.76
N PRO A 122 -5.34 9.03 -13.86
CA PRO A 122 -4.31 10.04 -13.96
C PRO A 122 -4.81 11.47 -13.73
N LEU A 123 -4.13 12.27 -12.90
CA LEU A 123 -4.51 13.68 -12.66
C LEU A 123 -4.37 14.55 -13.93
N THR A 124 -3.55 14.12 -14.88
CA THR A 124 -3.36 14.74 -16.19
C THR A 124 -4.43 14.38 -17.22
N THR A 125 -5.43 13.56 -16.85
CA THR A 125 -6.47 13.10 -17.79
C THR A 125 -7.27 14.29 -18.34
N THR A 126 -7.32 14.41 -19.67
CA THR A 126 -8.17 15.38 -20.38
C THR A 126 -9.38 14.73 -21.03
N GLU A 127 -9.28 13.45 -21.38
CA GLU A 127 -10.35 12.66 -21.99
C GLU A 127 -10.44 11.30 -21.27
N LEU A 128 -11.63 10.97 -20.75
CA LEU A 128 -11.92 9.70 -20.10
C LEU A 128 -13.03 8.99 -20.88
N ARG A 129 -12.79 7.76 -21.32
CA ARG A 129 -13.75 6.96 -22.09
C ARG A 129 -14.23 5.77 -21.27
N LEU A 130 -15.50 5.77 -20.87
CA LEU A 130 -16.13 4.73 -20.04
C LEU A 130 -17.29 4.01 -20.74
N GLU A 131 -17.43 4.18 -22.05
CA GLU A 131 -18.49 3.60 -22.86
C GLU A 131 -18.46 2.06 -22.82
N GLN A 132 -19.62 1.42 -23.06
CA GLN A 132 -19.73 -0.05 -23.12
C GLN A 132 -19.33 -0.74 -21.79
N ASN A 133 -19.63 -0.11 -20.66
CA ASN A 133 -19.46 -0.69 -19.32
C ASN A 133 -20.81 -0.88 -18.62
N GLN A 134 -20.77 -1.44 -17.40
CA GLN A 134 -21.94 -1.77 -16.58
C GLN A 134 -22.04 -0.86 -15.34
N ILE A 135 -21.54 0.38 -15.45
CA ILE A 135 -21.52 1.35 -14.35
C ILE A 135 -22.95 1.81 -14.07
N SER A 136 -23.49 1.45 -12.91
CA SER A 136 -24.88 1.78 -12.52
C SER A 136 -24.99 3.04 -11.65
N TYR A 137 -23.87 3.53 -11.10
CA TYR A 137 -23.84 4.69 -10.23
C TYR A 137 -22.53 5.46 -10.33
N ILE A 138 -22.63 6.79 -10.40
CA ILE A 138 -21.51 7.72 -10.42
C ILE A 138 -21.54 8.56 -9.14
N PRO A 139 -20.58 8.40 -8.22
CA PRO A 139 -20.49 9.22 -7.03
C PRO A 139 -20.28 10.72 -7.37
N PRO A 140 -20.86 11.67 -6.63
CA PRO A 140 -20.73 13.12 -6.89
C PRO A 140 -19.29 13.65 -6.92
N LYS A 141 -18.34 12.91 -6.32
CA LYS A 141 -16.92 13.28 -6.24
C LYS A 141 -16.02 12.38 -7.09
N ALA A 142 -16.58 11.55 -7.98
CA ALA A 142 -15.82 10.59 -8.76
C ALA A 142 -14.71 11.23 -9.62
N PHE A 143 -14.92 12.46 -10.09
CA PHE A 143 -13.99 13.19 -10.95
C PHE A 143 -13.42 14.46 -10.29
N TYR A 144 -13.62 14.65 -8.98
CA TYR A 144 -13.26 15.89 -8.29
C TYR A 144 -11.78 16.25 -8.43
N ASN A 145 -10.90 15.25 -8.48
CA ASN A 145 -9.45 15.44 -8.61
C ASN A 145 -8.97 15.55 -10.07
N LEU A 146 -9.84 15.37 -11.07
CA LEU A 146 -9.49 15.44 -12.49
C LEU A 146 -9.74 16.85 -13.03
N HIS A 147 -8.96 17.82 -12.55
CA HIS A 147 -9.15 19.24 -12.88
C HIS A 147 -8.92 19.59 -14.36
N HIS A 148 -8.27 18.71 -15.11
CA HIS A 148 -8.00 18.88 -16.54
C HIS A 148 -8.99 18.14 -17.45
N LEU A 149 -9.96 17.42 -16.87
CA LEU A 149 -10.94 16.64 -17.62
C LEU A 149 -11.84 17.57 -18.43
N LYS A 150 -11.79 17.43 -19.76
CA LYS A 150 -12.61 18.19 -20.71
C LYS A 150 -13.67 17.33 -21.38
N ARG A 151 -13.47 16.02 -21.42
CA ARG A 151 -14.32 15.06 -22.13
C ARG A 151 -14.49 13.77 -21.33
N LEU A 152 -15.74 13.34 -21.18
CA LEU A 152 -16.19 12.12 -20.51
C LEU A 152 -17.16 11.36 -21.44
#